data_AF-A0A820IQC4-F1
#
_entry.id   AF-A0A820IQC4-F1
#
_cell.length_a   1.000
_cell.length_b   1.000
_cell.length_c   1.000
_cell.angle_alpha   90.00
_cell.angle_beta   90.00
_cell.angle_gamma   90.00
#
_symmetry.space_group_name_H-M   'P 1'
#
loop_
_entity.id
_entity.type
_entity.pdbx_description
1 polymer ?
#
loop_
_entity_poly.entity_id
_entity_poly.type
_entity_poly.pdbx_seq_one_letter_code
_entity_poly.pdbx_strand_id
1 'polypeptide(L)'
;FSEKQYPELLSNINSKNAFGVFFAGRSEQMTKVLTAIQAQVEQDKNAKTQEVIQEKAKYETLINKANELICECKTEHPYTKCDRCKIIQKANSIKVEIYECPIPSIRESALAVIFELQMPVEIRCYRDILWQFINRPNPVPSNSMHEWLSISPHKSKLSQYYTGSYNRKVKLVSSTKSTSQTHYFAPRSISCTPLEDFFIENSLQVQISSTKPAAFQDERLTLTPQLTDANYKLLQFSVDNTKFVQNHVIAQLSNCSLSLKPSQFVEFGSFRSGHRLQWWNLLSIIELDSLPMNEESVA
;
A
#
# COMPACT_ATOMS: atom_id res chain seq x y z
N PHE A 1 -28.12 0.53 9.75
CA PHE A 1 -26.77 0.80 9.24
C PHE A 1 -26.77 0.50 7.75
N SER A 2 -26.93 1.57 6.97
CA SER A 2 -27.16 1.60 5.52
C SER A 2 -26.13 0.79 4.72
N GLU A 3 -26.57 0.12 3.65
CA GLU A 3 -25.70 -0.29 2.55
C GLU A 3 -24.82 0.91 2.16
N LYS A 4 -23.49 0.74 2.13
CA LYS A 4 -22.59 1.81 1.71
C LYS A 4 -22.83 2.09 0.23
N GLN A 5 -23.46 3.22 -0.06
CA GLN A 5 -23.79 3.65 -1.42
C GLN A 5 -22.54 4.00 -2.25
N TYR A 6 -21.40 4.22 -1.60
CA TYR A 6 -20.15 4.63 -2.24
C TYR A 6 -18.97 3.72 -1.87
N PRO A 7 -18.13 3.36 -2.85
CA PRO A 7 -16.99 2.47 -2.65
C PRO A 7 -15.91 3.15 -1.80
N GLU A 8 -15.34 2.43 -0.83
CA GLU A 8 -14.30 2.98 0.05
C GLU A 8 -12.94 3.04 -0.64
N LEU A 9 -12.17 4.07 -0.29
CA LEU A 9 -10.85 4.35 -0.87
C LEU A 9 -9.71 3.53 -0.24
N LEU A 10 -9.82 3.17 1.04
CA LEU A 10 -8.72 2.61 1.82
C LEU A 10 -8.88 1.14 2.18
N SER A 11 -10.12 0.63 2.21
CA SER A 11 -10.41 -0.75 2.60
C SER A 11 -10.62 -1.62 1.35
N ASN A 12 -10.23 -2.90 1.44
CA ASN A 12 -10.48 -3.90 0.41
C ASN A 12 -10.17 -3.41 -1.01
N ILE A 13 -9.00 -2.80 -1.22
CA ILE A 13 -8.64 -2.04 -2.43
C ILE A 13 -8.66 -2.84 -3.74
N ASN A 14 -8.63 -4.17 -3.65
CA ASN A 14 -8.71 -5.11 -4.76
C ASN A 14 -10.05 -5.85 -4.84
N SER A 15 -11.06 -5.43 -4.06
CA SER A 15 -12.42 -5.95 -4.21
C SER A 15 -13.12 -5.32 -5.41
N LYS A 16 -14.11 -6.02 -5.95
CA LYS A 16 -14.92 -5.54 -7.08
C LYS A 16 -15.60 -4.18 -6.82
N ASN A 17 -15.93 -3.92 -5.55
CA ASN A 17 -16.59 -2.70 -5.11
C ASN A 17 -15.60 -1.68 -4.53
N ALA A 18 -14.29 -1.85 -4.72
CA ALA A 18 -13.31 -0.89 -4.28
C ALA A 18 -13.33 0.36 -5.17
N PHE A 19 -13.06 1.53 -4.60
CA PHE A 19 -13.05 2.78 -5.35
C PHE A 19 -12.07 2.72 -6.52
N GLY A 20 -10.84 2.24 -6.26
CA GLY A 20 -9.79 2.16 -7.26
C GLY A 20 -10.13 1.24 -8.43
N VAL A 21 -10.74 0.09 -8.14
CA VAL A 21 -11.16 -0.89 -9.16
C VAL A 21 -12.26 -0.29 -10.04
N PHE A 22 -13.25 0.36 -9.43
CA PHE A 22 -14.34 1.02 -10.16
C PHE A 22 -13.84 2.18 -11.02
N PHE A 23 -12.96 3.02 -10.45
CA PHE A 23 -12.35 4.15 -11.14
C PHE A 23 -11.53 3.69 -12.34
N ALA A 24 -10.62 2.73 -12.14
CA ALA A 24 -9.79 2.21 -13.22
C ALA A 24 -10.61 1.50 -14.29
N GLY A 25 -11.65 0.77 -13.91
CA GLY A 25 -12.55 0.09 -14.85
C GLY A 25 -13.35 1.04 -15.76
N ARG A 26 -13.48 2.32 -15.40
CA ARG A 26 -14.15 3.36 -16.22
C ARG A 26 -13.18 4.30 -16.92
N SER A 27 -11.89 4.21 -16.63
CA SER A 27 -10.87 5.05 -17.26
C SER A 27 -10.32 4.38 -18.52
N GLU A 28 -10.53 5.04 -19.67
CA GLU A 28 -9.99 4.58 -20.96
C GLU A 28 -8.45 4.53 -20.92
N GLN A 29 -7.82 5.53 -20.32
CA GLN A 29 -6.36 5.58 -20.16
C GLN A 29 -5.83 4.41 -19.34
N MET A 30 -6.43 4.14 -18.17
CA MET A 30 -6.01 3.02 -17.32
C MET A 30 -6.26 1.67 -18.01
N THR A 31 -7.35 1.55 -18.77
CA THR A 31 -7.62 0.37 -19.59
C THR A 31 -6.55 0.16 -20.66
N LYS A 32 -6.13 1.22 -21.37
CA LYS A 32 -5.03 1.16 -22.35
C LYS A 32 -3.72 0.72 -21.70
N VAL A 33 -3.39 1.23 -20.51
CA VAL A 33 -2.20 0.82 -19.75
C VAL A 33 -2.27 -0.67 -19.37
N LEU A 34 -3.42 -1.14 -18.89
CA LEU A 34 -3.61 -2.55 -18.56
C LEU A 34 -3.40 -3.45 -19.79
N THR A 35 -3.99 -3.10 -20.93
CA THR A 35 -3.84 -3.83 -22.19
C THR A 35 -2.40 -3.82 -22.68
N ALA A 36 -1.69 -2.69 -22.57
CA ALA A 36 -0.28 -2.59 -22.94
C ALA A 36 0.61 -3.50 -22.06
N ILE A 37 0.36 -3.54 -20.76
CA ILE A 37 1.05 -4.45 -19.84
C ILE A 37 0.74 -5.90 -20.20
N GLN A 38 -0.52 -6.26 -20.46
CA GLN A 38 -0.90 -7.62 -20.85
C GLN A 38 -0.24 -8.04 -22.18
N ALA A 39 -0.17 -7.15 -23.16
CA ALA A 39 0.54 -7.42 -24.42
C ALA A 39 2.04 -7.65 -24.18
N GLN A 40 2.68 -6.84 -23.32
CA GLN A 40 4.08 -7.05 -22.95
C GLN A 40 4.29 -8.38 -22.21
N VAL A 41 3.34 -8.77 -21.33
CA VAL A 41 3.39 -10.06 -20.63
C VAL A 41 3.39 -11.22 -21.62
N GLU A 42 2.56 -11.18 -22.66
CA GLU A 42 2.54 -12.24 -23.67
C GLU A 42 3.82 -12.28 -24.50
N GLN A 43 4.38 -11.12 -24.86
CA GLN A 43 5.70 -11.06 -25.50
C GLN A 43 6.81 -11.64 -24.61
N ASP A 44 6.82 -11.28 -23.33
CA ASP A 44 7.80 -11.77 -22.37
C ASP A 44 7.67 -13.28 -22.15
N LYS A 45 6.44 -13.81 -22.10
CA LYS A 45 6.19 -15.26 -22.02
C LYS A 45 6.69 -16.01 -23.25
N ASN A 46 6.46 -15.46 -24.44
CA ASN A 46 6.97 -16.04 -25.68
C ASN A 46 8.50 -16.06 -25.70
N ALA A 47 9.14 -14.94 -25.32
CA ALA A 47 10.60 -14.87 -25.20
C ALA A 47 11.12 -15.89 -24.18
N LYS A 48 10.46 -16.02 -23.02
CA LYS A 48 10.81 -16.99 -21.99
C LYS A 48 10.66 -18.43 -22.46
N THR A 49 9.62 -18.71 -23.24
CA THR A 49 9.39 -20.03 -23.83
C THR A 49 10.56 -20.41 -24.74
N GLN A 50 11.01 -19.48 -25.60
CA GLN A 50 12.17 -19.72 -26.46
C GLN A 50 13.45 -19.93 -25.66
N GLU A 51 13.68 -19.14 -24.59
CA GLU A 51 14.81 -19.32 -23.67
C GLU A 51 14.82 -20.73 -23.05
N VAL A 52 13.68 -21.18 -22.51
CA VAL A 52 13.55 -22.51 -21.88
C VAL A 52 13.80 -23.62 -22.91
N ILE A 53 13.25 -23.52 -24.12
CA ILE A 53 13.45 -24.51 -25.18
C ILE A 53 14.93 -24.58 -25.59
N GLN A 54 15.58 -23.42 -25.77
CA GLN A 54 16.99 -23.35 -26.15
C GLN A 54 17.90 -23.96 -25.07
N GLU A 55 17.67 -23.63 -23.80
CA GLU A 55 18.48 -24.17 -22.71
C GLU A 55 18.20 -25.65 -22.45
N LYS A 56 16.97 -26.15 -22.70
CA LYS A 56 16.67 -27.59 -22.71
C LYS A 56 17.43 -28.33 -23.82
N ALA A 57 17.41 -27.82 -25.05
CA ALA A 57 18.14 -28.42 -26.16
C ALA A 57 19.66 -28.45 -25.91
N LYS A 58 20.20 -27.40 -25.29
CA LYS A 58 21.59 -27.32 -24.87
C LYS A 58 21.91 -28.32 -23.76
N TYR A 59 21.03 -28.51 -22.79
CA TYR A 59 21.16 -29.55 -21.77
C TYR A 59 21.22 -30.95 -22.43
N GLU A 60 20.28 -31.26 -23.32
CA GLU A 60 20.26 -32.54 -24.04
C GLU A 60 21.52 -32.78 -24.86
N THR A 61 22.00 -31.74 -25.57
CA THR A 61 23.25 -31.81 -26.33
C THR A 61 24.45 -32.14 -25.44
N LEU A 62 24.54 -31.51 -24.26
CA LEU A 62 25.62 -31.79 -23.29
C LEU A 62 25.51 -33.21 -22.74
N ILE A 63 24.30 -33.69 -22.43
CA ILE A 63 24.09 -35.04 -21.93
C ILE A 63 24.42 -36.09 -23.00
N ASN A 64 24.02 -35.89 -24.25
CA ASN A 64 24.36 -36.79 -25.35
C ASN A 64 25.88 -36.89 -25.55
N LYS A 65 26.58 -35.74 -25.55
CA LYS A 65 28.05 -35.71 -25.60
C LYS A 65 28.70 -36.40 -24.40
N ALA A 66 28.12 -36.27 -23.21
CA ALA A 66 28.62 -36.97 -22.02
C ALA A 66 28.41 -38.49 -22.09
N ASN A 67 27.36 -38.95 -22.78
CA ASN A 67 27.07 -40.37 -22.96
C ASN A 67 28.01 -41.06 -23.96
N GLU A 68 28.59 -40.31 -24.90
CA GLU A 68 29.62 -40.79 -25.84
C GLU A 68 30.99 -41.00 -25.17
N LEU A 69 31.21 -40.41 -24.00
CA LEU A 69 32.48 -40.49 -23.26
C LEU A 69 32.44 -41.61 -22.22
N ILE A 70 33.58 -42.26 -22.01
CA ILE A 70 33.73 -43.24 -20.93
C ILE A 70 34.10 -42.50 -19.64
N CYS A 71 33.51 -42.93 -18.52
CA CYS A 71 33.88 -42.39 -17.22
C CYS A 71 35.22 -42.97 -16.75
N GLU A 72 36.27 -42.17 -16.75
CA GLU A 72 37.61 -42.59 -16.29
C GLU A 72 37.77 -42.57 -14.75
N CYS A 73 36.72 -42.19 -14.01
CA CYS A 73 36.76 -42.13 -12.55
C CYS A 73 36.67 -43.55 -11.96
N LYS A 74 37.81 -44.10 -11.53
CA LYS A 74 37.90 -45.35 -10.75
C LYS A 74 37.51 -45.05 -9.29
N THR A 75 36.22 -45.19 -8.97
CA THR A 75 35.59 -45.26 -7.62
C THR A 75 36.01 -44.27 -6.52
N GLU A 76 34.98 -43.65 -5.94
CA GLU A 76 34.97 -42.84 -4.70
C GLU A 76 35.78 -41.54 -4.69
N HIS A 77 35.18 -40.54 -5.34
CA HIS A 77 35.42 -39.11 -5.20
C HIS A 77 36.78 -38.54 -5.67
N PRO A 78 36.79 -37.35 -6.29
CA PRO A 78 35.64 -36.53 -6.69
C PRO A 78 35.29 -36.74 -8.18
N TYR A 79 33.98 -36.85 -8.47
CA TYR A 79 33.36 -36.90 -9.80
C TYR A 79 33.50 -35.56 -10.56
N THR A 80 34.71 -35.01 -10.64
CA THR A 80 35.00 -33.68 -11.20
C THR A 80 36.20 -33.69 -12.15
N LYS A 81 36.96 -34.79 -12.21
CA LYS A 81 38.24 -34.80 -12.94
C LYS A 81 38.13 -35.22 -14.40
N CYS A 82 37.28 -36.19 -14.74
CA CYS A 82 37.13 -36.65 -16.12
C CYS A 82 36.17 -35.75 -16.92
N ASP A 83 36.35 -35.73 -18.24
CA ASP A 83 35.62 -34.82 -19.12
C ASP A 83 34.13 -35.12 -19.17
N ARG A 84 33.72 -36.39 -19.08
CA ARG A 84 32.33 -36.79 -18.91
C ARG A 84 31.68 -36.11 -17.70
N CYS A 85 32.31 -36.22 -16.53
CA CYS A 85 31.79 -35.64 -15.30
C CYS A 85 31.71 -34.11 -15.37
N LYS A 86 32.71 -33.44 -15.97
CA LYS A 86 32.67 -31.99 -16.19
C LYS A 86 31.51 -31.56 -17.08
N ILE A 87 31.24 -32.31 -18.15
CA ILE A 87 30.12 -32.01 -19.06
C ILE A 87 28.77 -32.20 -18.35
N ILE A 88 28.61 -33.27 -17.57
CA ILE A 88 27.39 -33.49 -16.76
C ILE A 88 27.21 -32.36 -15.74
N GLN A 89 28.26 -31.93 -15.06
CA GLN A 89 28.18 -30.79 -14.14
C GLN A 89 27.81 -29.50 -14.87
N LYS A 90 28.38 -29.26 -16.05
CA LYS A 90 28.01 -28.11 -16.89
C LYS A 90 26.53 -28.17 -17.29
N ALA A 91 26.02 -29.34 -17.68
CA ALA A 91 24.60 -29.53 -17.98
C ALA A 91 23.73 -29.23 -16.74
N ASN A 92 24.05 -29.80 -15.59
CA ASN A 92 23.32 -29.59 -14.33
C ASN A 92 23.44 -28.17 -13.76
N SER A 93 24.43 -27.40 -14.21
CA SER A 93 24.61 -26.00 -13.82
C SER A 93 23.76 -25.02 -14.64
N ILE A 94 23.12 -25.48 -15.73
CA ILE A 94 22.19 -24.67 -16.51
C ILE A 94 21.01 -24.32 -15.61
N LYS A 95 20.82 -23.02 -15.38
CA LYS A 95 19.72 -22.45 -14.63
C LYS A 95 18.96 -21.48 -15.51
N VAL A 96 17.65 -21.66 -15.54
CA VAL A 96 16.72 -20.73 -16.17
C VAL A 96 15.81 -20.21 -15.07
N GLU A 97 15.80 -18.90 -14.88
CA GLU A 97 14.96 -18.26 -13.86
C GLU A 97 13.49 -18.42 -14.21
N ILE A 98 12.60 -18.43 -13.22
CA ILE A 98 11.16 -18.38 -13.47
C ILE A 98 10.76 -17.00 -14.01
N TYR A 99 9.71 -16.95 -14.80
CA TYR A 99 9.01 -15.73 -15.13
C TYR A 99 7.85 -15.53 -14.17
N GLU A 100 7.95 -14.49 -13.33
CA GLU A 100 6.84 -14.04 -12.48
C GLU A 100 6.07 -12.92 -13.18
N CYS A 101 4.75 -13.09 -13.33
CA CYS A 101 3.90 -12.09 -13.95
C CYS A 101 3.90 -10.78 -13.16
N PRO A 102 4.16 -9.61 -13.79
CA PRO A 102 4.32 -8.35 -13.08
C PRO A 102 3.02 -7.84 -12.44
N ILE A 103 1.85 -8.25 -12.98
CA ILE A 103 0.52 -7.91 -12.46
C ILE A 103 -0.29 -9.17 -12.11
N PRO A 104 -1.24 -9.09 -11.16
CA PRO A 104 -2.15 -10.19 -10.84
C PRO A 104 -3.00 -10.66 -12.02
N SER A 105 -3.33 -11.96 -12.04
CA SER A 105 -4.25 -12.60 -13.00
C SER A 105 -5.70 -12.18 -12.76
N ILE A 106 -6.09 -12.03 -11.50
CA ILE A 106 -7.41 -11.58 -11.07
C ILE A 106 -7.63 -10.14 -11.53
N ARG A 107 -8.71 -9.91 -12.29
CA ARG A 107 -9.02 -8.62 -12.92
C ARG A 107 -9.10 -7.47 -11.92
N GLU A 108 -9.77 -7.65 -10.80
CA GLU A 108 -9.95 -6.61 -9.78
C GLU A 108 -8.61 -6.22 -9.15
N SER A 109 -7.78 -7.21 -8.83
CA SER A 109 -6.42 -6.99 -8.33
C SER A 109 -5.53 -6.28 -9.37
N ALA A 110 -5.63 -6.66 -10.64
CA ALA A 110 -4.92 -5.96 -11.72
C ALA A 110 -5.36 -4.49 -11.82
N LEU A 111 -6.68 -4.23 -11.84
CA LEU A 111 -7.22 -2.87 -11.88
C LEU A 111 -6.80 -2.03 -10.67
N ALA A 112 -6.76 -2.62 -9.47
CA ALA A 112 -6.26 -1.94 -8.28
C ALA A 112 -4.78 -1.54 -8.43
N VAL A 113 -3.94 -2.41 -8.98
CA VAL A 113 -2.54 -2.09 -9.29
C VAL A 113 -2.47 -0.94 -10.31
N ILE A 114 -3.24 -0.99 -11.40
CA ILE A 114 -3.25 0.07 -12.40
C ILE A 114 -3.72 1.40 -11.82
N PHE A 115 -4.78 1.40 -11.01
CA PHE A 115 -5.26 2.58 -10.32
C PHE A 115 -4.15 3.23 -9.51
N GLU A 116 -3.39 2.43 -8.77
CA GLU A 116 -2.30 2.90 -7.92
C GLU A 116 -1.12 3.48 -8.71
N LEU A 117 -0.80 2.87 -9.86
CA LEU A 117 0.21 3.35 -10.81
C LEU A 117 -0.19 4.67 -11.46
N GLN A 118 -1.47 4.82 -11.80
CA GLN A 118 -2.02 5.92 -12.59
C GLN A 118 -2.89 6.91 -11.78
N MET A 119 -2.84 6.85 -10.45
CA MET A 119 -3.77 7.61 -9.59
C MET A 119 -3.62 9.13 -9.81
N PRO A 120 -4.71 9.85 -10.08
CA PRO A 120 -4.71 11.32 -10.09
C PRO A 120 -4.15 11.91 -8.81
N VAL A 121 -3.46 13.05 -8.91
CA VAL A 121 -2.72 13.64 -7.80
C VAL A 121 -3.65 14.08 -6.66
N GLU A 122 -4.85 14.57 -6.99
CA GLU A 122 -5.86 15.04 -6.04
C GLU A 122 -6.35 13.87 -5.17
N ILE A 123 -6.66 12.74 -5.81
CA ILE A 123 -7.09 11.51 -5.12
C ILE A 123 -5.95 10.98 -4.26
N ARG A 124 -4.72 11.03 -4.76
CA ARG A 124 -3.53 10.59 -4.01
C ARG A 124 -3.31 11.45 -2.77
N CYS A 125 -3.38 12.77 -2.89
CA CYS A 125 -3.28 13.69 -1.77
C CYS A 125 -4.36 13.40 -0.73
N TYR A 126 -5.62 13.30 -1.16
CA TYR A 126 -6.74 12.97 -0.28
C TYR A 126 -6.55 11.63 0.44
N ARG A 127 -6.18 10.57 -0.30
CA ARG A 127 -5.91 9.23 0.24
C ARG A 127 -4.79 9.26 1.27
N ASP A 128 -3.68 9.91 0.94
CA ASP A 128 -2.49 9.96 1.80
C ASP A 128 -2.81 10.67 3.12
N ILE A 129 -3.57 11.78 3.08
CA ILE A 129 -4.07 12.47 4.27
C ILE A 129 -5.00 11.57 5.08
N LEU A 130 -6.01 10.99 4.43
CA LEU A 130 -7.01 10.13 5.10
C LEU A 130 -6.36 8.92 5.77
N TRP A 131 -5.41 8.27 5.08
CA TRP A 131 -4.68 7.12 5.62
C TRP A 131 -3.86 7.53 6.84
N GLN A 132 -3.20 8.68 6.82
CA GLN A 132 -2.45 9.20 7.97
C GLN A 132 -3.36 9.44 9.17
N PHE A 133 -4.53 10.07 8.98
CA PHE A 133 -5.48 10.30 10.07
C PHE A 133 -5.99 8.99 10.70
N ILE A 134 -6.38 8.02 9.88
CA ILE A 134 -6.94 6.75 10.36
C ILE A 134 -5.88 5.89 11.04
N ASN A 135 -4.67 5.85 10.49
CA ASN A 135 -3.57 5.03 11.01
C ASN A 135 -2.69 5.78 12.03
N ARG A 136 -3.12 6.95 12.49
CA ARG A 136 -2.43 7.74 13.52
C ARG A 136 -1.97 6.95 14.75
N PRO A 137 -2.80 6.08 15.37
CA PRO A 137 -2.34 5.32 16.55
C PRO A 137 -1.22 4.33 16.23
N ASN A 138 -1.13 3.85 14.98
CA ASN A 138 -0.15 2.87 14.53
C ASN A 138 0.37 3.25 13.13
N PRO A 139 1.23 4.28 13.02
CA PRO A 139 1.60 4.88 11.74
C PRO A 139 2.51 3.99 10.86
N VAL A 140 2.96 2.86 11.40
CA VAL A 140 3.82 1.89 10.72
C VAL A 140 3.18 0.51 10.85
N PRO A 141 3.11 -0.26 9.75
CA PRO A 141 2.71 -1.67 9.84
C PRO A 141 3.69 -2.43 10.76
N SER A 142 3.17 -3.34 11.58
CA SER A 142 3.98 -4.15 12.50
C SER A 142 5.00 -5.04 11.80
N ASN A 143 4.80 -5.33 10.52
CA ASN A 143 5.64 -6.20 9.70
C ASN A 143 6.30 -5.43 8.57
N SER A 144 7.50 -5.86 8.18
CA SER A 144 8.17 -5.36 6.98
C SER A 144 7.35 -5.69 5.74
N MET A 145 6.85 -4.66 5.06
CA MET A 145 6.11 -4.80 3.81
C MET A 145 7.03 -4.60 2.61
N HIS A 146 6.73 -5.29 1.52
CA HIS A 146 7.47 -5.28 0.27
C HIS A 146 6.90 -4.21 -0.67
N GLU A 147 7.69 -3.18 -0.97
CA GLU A 147 7.29 -2.14 -1.92
C GLU A 147 7.30 -2.65 -3.36
N TRP A 148 6.14 -2.61 -4.02
CA TRP A 148 5.96 -3.22 -5.34
C TRP A 148 6.91 -2.64 -6.40
N LEU A 149 7.05 -1.31 -6.45
CA LEU A 149 7.93 -0.62 -7.40
C LEU A 149 9.41 -0.58 -6.97
N SER A 150 9.77 -1.23 -5.87
CA SER A 150 11.16 -1.32 -5.38
C SER A 150 11.75 -2.71 -5.59
N ILE A 151 10.98 -3.67 -6.09
CA ILE A 151 11.32 -5.09 -6.16
C ILE A 151 11.28 -5.58 -7.62
N SER A 152 12.32 -6.30 -8.06
CA SER A 152 12.32 -6.97 -9.37
C SER A 152 11.48 -8.26 -9.33
N PRO A 153 10.77 -8.62 -10.42
CA PRO A 153 10.74 -7.95 -11.73
C PRO A 153 9.74 -6.78 -11.81
N HIS A 154 8.88 -6.58 -10.81
CA HIS A 154 7.81 -5.59 -10.84
C HIS A 154 8.29 -4.16 -11.10
N LYS A 155 9.40 -3.75 -10.47
CA LYS A 155 10.04 -2.45 -10.70
C LYS A 155 10.38 -2.24 -12.18
N SER A 156 11.08 -3.17 -12.80
CA SER A 156 11.52 -3.00 -14.20
C SER A 156 10.35 -3.03 -15.18
N LYS A 157 9.32 -3.83 -14.91
CA LYS A 157 8.16 -3.98 -15.80
C LYS A 157 7.11 -2.87 -15.63
N LEU A 158 6.95 -2.33 -14.42
CA LEU A 158 5.84 -1.42 -14.09
C LEU A 158 6.23 0.05 -13.92
N SER A 159 7.49 0.37 -13.64
CA SER A 159 7.88 1.75 -13.30
C SER A 159 7.59 2.77 -14.42
N GLN A 160 7.65 2.35 -15.68
CA GLN A 160 7.33 3.20 -16.83
C GLN A 160 5.86 3.66 -16.86
N TYR A 161 4.96 2.91 -16.21
CA TYR A 161 3.54 3.22 -16.12
C TYR A 161 3.20 3.98 -14.84
N TYR A 162 4.18 4.46 -14.09
CA TYR A 162 3.92 5.21 -12.87
C TYR A 162 3.86 6.72 -13.13
N THR A 163 2.76 7.39 -12.78
CA THR A 163 2.54 8.83 -13.06
C THR A 163 2.55 9.74 -11.85
N GLY A 164 2.63 9.22 -10.63
CA GLY A 164 2.61 10.06 -9.43
C GLY A 164 3.93 10.77 -9.12
N SER A 165 3.90 11.64 -8.10
CA SER A 165 5.10 12.31 -7.57
C SER A 165 5.99 11.34 -6.77
N TYR A 166 7.28 11.66 -6.60
CA TYR A 166 8.18 10.90 -5.73
C TYR A 166 7.87 11.07 -4.23
N ASN A 167 7.21 12.16 -3.82
CA ASN A 167 6.88 12.44 -2.42
C ASN A 167 5.55 11.81 -2.00
N ARG A 168 5.53 10.48 -1.88
CA ARG A 168 4.34 9.68 -1.53
C ARG A 168 4.39 9.30 -0.07
N LYS A 169 3.27 9.38 0.63
CA LYS A 169 3.14 8.88 2.00
C LYS A 169 2.61 7.46 2.00
N VAL A 170 1.64 7.15 1.13
CA VAL A 170 1.09 5.80 0.99
C VAL A 170 1.53 5.17 -0.31
N LYS A 171 1.98 3.92 -0.25
CA LYS A 171 2.47 3.17 -1.41
C LYS A 171 1.73 1.85 -1.56
N LEU A 172 1.77 1.36 -2.78
CA LEU A 172 1.37 0.03 -3.17
C LEU A 172 2.43 -0.98 -2.67
N VAL A 173 2.03 -1.91 -1.79
CA VAL A 173 2.91 -2.85 -1.09
C VAL A 173 2.32 -4.26 -1.04
N SER A 174 3.12 -5.23 -0.59
CA SER A 174 2.74 -6.62 -0.37
C SER A 174 3.29 -7.18 0.94
N SER A 175 2.51 -8.03 1.60
CA SER A 175 2.96 -8.82 2.76
C SER A 175 3.84 -10.00 2.36
N THR A 176 3.61 -10.56 1.16
CA THR A 176 4.38 -11.66 0.58
C THR A 176 5.55 -11.14 -0.23
N LYS A 177 6.63 -11.93 -0.30
CA LYS A 177 7.81 -11.65 -1.11
C LYS A 177 7.63 -12.19 -2.53
N SER A 178 8.19 -11.50 -3.52
CA SER A 178 8.22 -11.97 -4.91
C SER A 178 8.95 -13.31 -5.00
N THR A 179 8.35 -14.31 -5.64
CA THR A 179 8.95 -15.64 -5.85
C THR A 179 10.29 -15.53 -6.57
N SER A 180 10.42 -14.62 -7.53
CA SER A 180 11.68 -14.32 -8.23
C SER A 180 12.81 -13.84 -7.30
N GLN A 181 12.51 -13.42 -6.08
CA GLN A 181 13.52 -13.05 -5.06
C GLN A 181 13.73 -14.10 -3.97
N THR A 182 13.07 -15.25 -4.06
CA THR A 182 13.25 -16.37 -3.12
C THR A 182 14.25 -17.39 -3.66
N HIS A 183 14.60 -18.42 -2.88
CA HIS A 183 15.41 -19.54 -3.38
C HIS A 183 14.68 -20.40 -4.44
N TYR A 184 13.40 -20.14 -4.71
CA TYR A 184 12.61 -20.76 -5.77
C TYR A 184 12.65 -19.97 -7.10
N PHE A 185 13.55 -19.00 -7.23
CA PHE A 185 13.69 -18.17 -8.45
C PHE A 185 14.10 -18.96 -9.70
N ALA A 186 14.57 -20.21 -9.56
CA ALA A 186 14.87 -21.10 -10.66
C ALA A 186 14.58 -22.56 -10.23
N PRO A 187 14.02 -23.40 -11.12
CA PRO A 187 13.85 -24.83 -10.85
C PRO A 187 15.20 -25.53 -10.59
N ARG A 188 15.15 -26.64 -9.85
CA ARG A 188 16.37 -27.40 -9.48
C ARG A 188 17.03 -28.09 -10.67
N SER A 189 16.25 -28.55 -11.65
CA SER A 189 16.76 -29.21 -12.85
C SER A 189 15.93 -28.83 -14.06
N ILE A 190 16.57 -28.24 -15.07
CA ILE A 190 15.90 -27.87 -16.32
C ILE A 190 15.36 -29.07 -17.10
N SER A 191 15.97 -30.25 -16.95
CA SER A 191 15.65 -31.43 -17.76
C SER A 191 14.28 -32.02 -17.46
N CYS A 192 13.89 -32.01 -16.19
CA CYS A 192 12.68 -32.65 -15.71
C CYS A 192 11.55 -31.66 -15.40
N THR A 193 11.83 -30.36 -15.47
CA THR A 193 10.83 -29.32 -15.21
C THR A 193 9.96 -29.10 -16.46
N PRO A 194 8.64 -29.29 -16.39
CA PRO A 194 7.70 -28.92 -17.45
C PRO A 194 7.81 -27.45 -17.84
N LEU A 195 7.33 -27.10 -19.03
CA LEU A 195 7.43 -25.70 -19.49
C LEU A 195 6.55 -24.78 -18.63
N GLU A 196 5.38 -25.26 -18.19
CA GLU A 196 4.44 -24.50 -17.36
C GLU A 196 5.04 -24.04 -16.02
N ASP A 197 5.92 -24.83 -15.41
CA ASP A 197 6.53 -24.54 -14.11
C ASP A 197 7.53 -23.37 -14.14
N PHE A 198 7.93 -22.91 -15.34
CA PHE A 198 8.72 -21.70 -15.49
C PHE A 198 7.87 -20.42 -15.45
N PHE A 199 6.53 -20.54 -15.44
CA PHE A 199 5.63 -19.41 -15.41
C PHE A 199 4.86 -19.39 -14.09
N ILE A 200 5.03 -18.32 -13.33
CA ILE A 200 4.36 -18.14 -12.05
C ILE A 200 3.50 -16.87 -12.12
N GLU A 201 2.28 -16.99 -11.59
CA GLU A 201 1.42 -15.83 -11.39
C GLU A 201 2.03 -14.84 -10.39
N ASN A 202 1.52 -13.62 -10.38
CA ASN A 202 1.98 -12.61 -9.43
C ASN A 202 1.85 -13.12 -7.99
N SER A 203 2.97 -13.20 -7.27
CA SER A 203 2.98 -13.70 -5.88
C SER A 203 2.73 -12.61 -4.84
N LEU A 204 2.62 -11.36 -5.27
CA LEU A 204 2.46 -10.20 -4.40
C LEU A 204 0.98 -9.94 -4.08
N GLN A 205 0.70 -9.69 -2.81
CA GLN A 205 -0.64 -9.36 -2.34
C GLN A 205 -0.92 -7.87 -2.51
N VAL A 206 -2.11 -7.54 -3.00
CA VAL A 206 -2.49 -6.15 -3.25
C VAL A 206 -2.82 -5.42 -1.96
N GLN A 207 -1.90 -4.58 -1.47
CA GLN A 207 -2.09 -3.79 -0.25
C GLN A 207 -1.57 -2.36 -0.40
N ILE A 208 -2.02 -1.47 0.48
CA ILE A 208 -1.48 -0.12 0.62
C ILE A 208 -0.97 0.10 2.04
N SER A 209 0.17 0.76 2.16
CA SER A 209 0.72 1.14 3.47
C SER A 209 1.67 2.32 3.36
N SER A 210 1.86 3.01 4.48
CA SER A 210 2.98 3.94 4.60
C SER A 210 4.29 3.19 4.80
N THR A 211 5.33 3.64 4.10
CA THR A 211 6.66 3.02 4.13
C THR A 211 7.66 3.81 4.96
N LYS A 212 7.23 4.99 5.45
CA LYS A 212 7.96 5.78 6.44
C LYS A 212 6.97 6.20 7.54
N PRO A 213 7.40 6.29 8.80
CA PRO A 213 6.55 6.86 9.84
C PRO A 213 6.12 8.27 9.42
N ALA A 214 4.81 8.51 9.46
CA ALA A 214 4.29 9.87 9.36
C ALA A 214 4.71 10.60 10.64
N ALA A 215 5.71 11.48 10.54
CA ALA A 215 6.01 12.40 11.62
C ALA A 215 4.91 13.47 11.62
N PHE A 216 3.98 13.35 12.54
CA PHE A 216 3.04 14.42 12.83
C PHE A 216 3.83 15.55 13.50
N GLN A 217 3.94 16.71 12.84
CA GLN A 217 4.28 17.95 13.54
C GLN A 217 3.15 18.30 14.51
N ASP A 218 3.29 19.28 15.40
CA ASP A 218 2.21 19.64 16.34
C ASP A 218 0.97 20.17 15.61
N GLU A 219 0.13 19.26 15.13
CA GLU A 219 -1.06 19.53 14.31
C GLU A 219 -2.16 20.23 15.11
N ARG A 220 -1.97 20.41 16.42
CA ARG A 220 -2.89 21.20 17.25
C ARG A 220 -3.12 22.56 16.62
N LEU A 221 -2.10 23.19 16.06
CA LEU A 221 -2.26 24.51 15.43
C LEU A 221 -2.99 24.44 14.09
N THR A 222 -2.87 23.33 13.35
CA THR A 222 -3.47 23.16 12.02
C THR A 222 -4.93 22.70 12.10
N LEU A 223 -5.26 21.88 13.10
CA LEU A 223 -6.56 21.22 13.24
C LEU A 223 -7.44 21.83 14.32
N THR A 224 -6.92 22.72 15.16
CA THR A 224 -7.74 23.48 16.10
C THR A 224 -8.58 24.48 15.33
N PRO A 225 -9.93 24.39 15.40
CA PRO A 225 -10.80 25.38 14.81
C PRO A 225 -10.44 26.79 15.30
N GLN A 226 -10.38 27.72 14.36
CA GLN A 226 -10.28 29.14 14.69
C GLN A 226 -11.68 29.70 14.85
N LEU A 227 -11.97 30.22 16.03
CA LEU A 227 -13.27 30.80 16.36
C LEU A 227 -13.41 32.13 15.61
N THR A 228 -14.23 32.13 14.57
CA THR A 228 -14.51 33.29 13.73
C THR A 228 -15.66 34.13 14.28
N ASP A 229 -16.60 33.51 15.00
CA ASP A 229 -17.73 34.18 15.62
C ASP A 229 -17.27 35.11 16.76
N ALA A 230 -17.69 36.37 16.71
CA ALA A 230 -17.35 37.39 17.70
C ALA A 230 -17.79 37.03 19.13
N ASN A 231 -18.88 36.27 19.29
CA ASN A 231 -19.40 35.83 20.58
C ASN A 231 -18.46 34.83 21.28
N TYR A 232 -17.72 34.04 20.49
CA TYR A 232 -16.88 32.95 20.99
C TYR A 232 -15.39 33.22 20.82
N LYS A 233 -15.00 34.21 20.02
CA LYS A 233 -13.59 34.52 19.69
C LYS A 233 -12.67 34.66 20.91
N LEU A 234 -13.17 35.22 22.01
CA LEU A 234 -12.40 35.38 23.26
C LEU A 234 -12.15 34.05 24.00
N LEU A 235 -12.90 33.01 23.65
CA LEU A 235 -12.75 31.65 24.16
C LEU A 235 -11.82 30.81 23.28
N GLN A 236 -11.03 31.36 22.36
CA GLN A 236 -10.09 30.59 21.53
C GLN A 236 -9.17 29.70 22.38
N PHE A 237 -8.74 30.19 23.55
CA PHE A 237 -7.93 29.42 24.49
C PHE A 237 -8.59 28.11 24.94
N SER A 238 -9.93 28.03 24.96
CA SER A 238 -10.68 26.85 25.38
C SER A 238 -10.60 25.73 24.35
N VAL A 239 -10.36 26.08 23.08
CA VAL A 239 -10.19 25.15 21.96
C VAL A 239 -8.70 24.83 21.74
N ASP A 240 -7.81 25.77 22.03
CA ASP A 240 -6.37 25.58 21.84
C ASP A 240 -5.74 24.55 22.80
N ASN A 241 -6.27 24.42 24.02
CA ASN A 241 -5.71 23.51 25.02
C ASN A 241 -6.78 22.97 25.98
N THR A 242 -6.37 22.11 26.91
CA THR A 242 -7.25 21.45 27.89
C THR A 242 -6.77 21.63 29.33
N LYS A 243 -5.82 22.55 29.54
CA LYS A 243 -5.10 22.73 30.82
C LYS A 243 -5.80 23.69 31.77
N PHE A 244 -6.87 24.33 31.34
CA PHE A 244 -7.66 25.26 32.15
C PHE A 244 -8.80 24.53 32.86
N VAL A 245 -9.36 25.19 33.88
CA VAL A 245 -10.52 24.73 34.64
C VAL A 245 -11.72 25.63 34.37
N GLN A 246 -12.94 25.13 34.62
CA GLN A 246 -14.19 25.89 34.41
C GLN A 246 -14.18 27.28 35.09
N ASN A 247 -13.61 27.41 36.29
CA ASN A 247 -13.51 28.70 36.98
C ASN A 247 -12.76 29.76 36.17
N HIS A 248 -11.81 29.36 35.32
CA HIS A 248 -11.12 30.28 34.42
C HIS A 248 -12.08 30.85 33.36
N VAL A 249 -12.99 30.04 32.84
CA VAL A 249 -14.03 30.47 31.88
C VAL A 249 -15.04 31.38 32.58
N ILE A 250 -15.48 31.01 33.78
CA ILE A 250 -16.39 31.83 34.59
C ILE A 250 -15.79 33.21 34.86
N ALA A 251 -14.49 33.30 35.13
CA ALA A 251 -13.78 34.58 35.30
C ALA A 251 -13.78 35.46 34.03
N GLN A 252 -14.03 34.88 32.85
CA GLN A 252 -14.16 35.60 31.57
C GLN A 252 -15.59 36.04 31.27
N LEU A 253 -16.57 35.79 32.14
CA LEU A 253 -17.98 36.15 31.91
C LEU A 253 -18.19 37.65 31.67
N SER A 254 -17.32 38.52 32.20
CA SER A 254 -17.36 39.97 31.92
C SER A 254 -17.19 40.29 30.44
N ASN A 255 -16.60 39.36 29.68
CA ASN A 255 -16.34 39.47 28.26
C ASN A 255 -17.41 38.79 27.40
N CYS A 256 -18.45 38.23 28.01
CA CYS A 256 -19.58 37.64 27.30
C CYS A 256 -20.35 38.73 26.55
N SER A 257 -20.62 38.51 25.27
CA SER A 257 -21.46 39.42 24.47
C SER A 257 -22.89 39.45 25.00
N LEU A 258 -23.57 40.59 24.82
CA LEU A 258 -24.99 40.76 25.16
C LEU A 258 -25.92 39.87 24.31
N SER A 259 -25.46 39.43 23.14
CA SER A 259 -26.17 38.51 22.25
C SER A 259 -26.13 37.06 22.71
N LEU A 260 -25.26 36.71 23.66
CA LEU A 260 -25.04 35.35 24.12
C LEU A 260 -25.51 35.16 25.56
N LYS A 261 -26.15 34.02 25.85
CA LYS A 261 -26.52 33.69 27.23
C LYS A 261 -25.26 33.38 28.05
N PRO A 262 -25.14 33.89 29.29
CA PRO A 262 -23.99 33.58 30.15
C PRO A 262 -23.77 32.08 30.37
N SER A 263 -24.84 31.28 30.46
CA SER A 263 -24.74 29.82 30.57
C SER A 263 -24.09 29.19 29.33
N GLN A 264 -24.52 29.60 28.13
CA GLN A 264 -23.98 29.13 26.86
C GLN A 264 -22.51 29.52 26.69
N PHE A 265 -22.11 30.72 27.12
CA PHE A 265 -20.71 31.14 27.15
C PHE A 265 -19.86 30.25 28.05
N VAL A 266 -20.35 29.95 29.26
CA VAL A 266 -19.63 29.09 30.22
C VAL A 266 -19.54 27.67 29.71
N GLU A 267 -20.61 27.11 29.18
CA GLU A 267 -20.63 25.73 28.66
C GLU A 267 -19.70 25.57 27.45
N PHE A 268 -19.77 26.49 26.49
CA PHE A 268 -18.85 26.51 25.34
C PHE A 268 -17.39 26.68 25.78
N GLY A 269 -17.12 27.57 26.73
CA GLY A 269 -15.76 27.72 27.22
C GLY A 269 -15.29 26.52 28.04
N SER A 270 -16.19 25.77 28.67
CA SER A 270 -15.83 24.75 29.67
C SER A 270 -15.84 23.31 29.14
N PHE A 271 -16.38 23.04 27.96
CA PHE A 271 -16.50 21.65 27.49
C PHE A 271 -15.15 20.91 27.39
N ARG A 272 -14.05 21.63 27.11
CA ARG A 272 -12.69 21.05 27.10
C ARG A 272 -11.91 21.24 28.39
N SER A 273 -12.52 21.86 29.40
CA SER A 273 -11.85 22.14 30.67
C SER A 273 -11.46 20.83 31.37
N GLY A 274 -10.21 20.78 31.83
CA GLY A 274 -9.64 19.60 32.47
C GLY A 274 -9.13 18.53 31.51
N HIS A 275 -7.90 18.06 31.77
CA HIS A 275 -7.23 17.08 30.91
C HIS A 275 -7.96 15.73 30.77
N ARG A 276 -8.73 15.30 31.78
CA ARG A 276 -9.39 13.99 31.82
C ARG A 276 -10.92 14.06 31.82
N LEU A 277 -11.49 15.27 31.68
CA LEU A 277 -12.93 15.51 31.82
C LEU A 277 -13.62 15.83 30.49
N GLN A 278 -12.88 16.05 29.40
CA GLN A 278 -13.44 16.45 28.10
C GLN A 278 -14.60 15.56 27.63
N TRP A 279 -14.44 14.24 27.69
CA TRP A 279 -15.50 13.31 27.27
C TRP A 279 -16.73 13.37 28.18
N TRP A 280 -16.54 13.55 29.49
CA TRP A 280 -17.63 13.71 30.44
C TRP A 280 -18.37 15.03 30.23
N ASN A 281 -17.64 16.12 30.05
CA ASN A 281 -18.22 17.43 29.78
C ASN A 281 -19.00 17.44 28.45
N LEU A 282 -18.44 16.81 27.40
CA LEU A 282 -19.11 16.68 26.10
C LEU A 282 -20.39 15.84 26.24
N LEU A 283 -20.32 14.72 26.96
CA LEU A 283 -21.49 13.89 27.22
C LEU A 283 -22.57 14.67 27.98
N SER A 284 -22.20 15.43 29.00
CA SER A 284 -23.13 16.28 29.75
C SER A 284 -23.81 17.33 28.86
N ILE A 285 -23.07 17.95 27.94
CA ILE A 285 -23.65 18.91 27.00
C ILE A 285 -24.64 18.25 26.05
N ILE A 286 -24.31 17.06 25.54
CA ILE A 286 -25.20 16.29 24.65
C ILE A 286 -26.45 15.83 25.38
N GLU A 287 -26.32 15.34 26.62
CA GLU A 287 -27.44 14.83 27.43
C GLU A 287 -28.38 15.96 27.89
N LEU A 288 -27.81 17.12 28.22
CA LEU A 288 -28.57 18.28 28.69
C LEU A 288 -29.06 19.18 27.55
N ASP A 289 -28.67 18.89 26.30
CA ASP A 289 -28.89 19.75 25.12
C ASP A 289 -28.56 21.23 25.40
N SER A 290 -27.45 21.44 26.10
CA SER A 290 -27.17 22.71 26.77
C SER A 290 -26.52 23.73 25.81
N LEU A 291 -25.84 23.22 24.77
CA LEU A 291 -25.29 24.00 23.66
C LEU A 291 -26.04 23.67 22.35
N PRO A 292 -26.42 24.68 21.55
CA PRO A 292 -27.08 24.47 20.26
C PRO A 292 -26.07 23.95 19.22
N MET A 293 -25.81 22.64 19.23
CA MET A 293 -24.88 21.97 18.31
C MET A 293 -25.32 22.02 16.83
N ASN A 294 -26.49 22.57 16.54
CA ASN A 294 -27.00 22.84 15.20
C ASN A 294 -26.55 24.21 14.66
N GLU A 295 -26.00 25.09 15.49
CA GLU A 295 -25.44 26.38 15.07
C GLU A 295 -24.01 26.19 14.56
N GLU A 296 -23.70 26.71 13.37
CA GLU A 296 -22.37 26.63 12.75
C GLU A 296 -21.27 27.29 13.61
N SER A 297 -21.62 28.27 14.43
CA SER A 297 -20.72 28.91 15.38
C SER A 297 -20.31 28.02 16.57
N VAL A 298 -21.05 26.93 16.80
CA VAL A 298 -20.89 25.99 17.92
C VAL A 298 -20.38 24.62 17.42
N ALA A 299 -20.80 24.19 16.23
CA ALA A 299 -20.47 22.90 15.60
C ALA A 299 -19.05 22.84 15.02
#